data_AF-A0A7R9LF59-F1
#
_entry.id   AF-A0A7R9LF59-F1
#
_cell.length_a   1.000
_cell.length_b   1.000
_cell.length_c   1.000
_cell.angle_alpha   90.00
_cell.angle_beta   90.00
_cell.angle_gamma   90.00
#
_symmetry.space_group_name_H-M   'P 1'
#
loop_
_entity.id
_entity.type
_entity.pdbx_description
1 polymer ?
#
loop_
_entity_poly.entity_id
_entity_poly.type
_entity_poly.pdbx_seq_one_letter_code
_entity_poly.pdbx_strand_id
1 'polypeptide(L)'
;MMLIKLTSLLKNMIKINKHLQSFQSVCEDDKLILIRDSCVEFLYLRSALVFDYENGCLTIPITENESISVHLDVIKLAPHNVYTPLKNLLNTFKSDSYFDTIVIELMRAILLFNPNHPNLSHRDVVK
;
A
#
# COMPACT_ATOMS: atom_id res chain seq x y z
N MET A 1 10.27 16.27 -2.56
CA MET A 1 10.82 14.88 -2.57
C MET A 1 9.79 13.79 -2.22
N MET A 2 8.49 14.09 -2.03
CA MET A 2 7.45 13.08 -1.72
C MET A 2 6.63 12.66 -2.96
N LEU A 3 6.39 13.59 -3.89
CA LEU A 3 5.72 13.32 -5.18
C LEU A 3 6.39 12.21 -6.00
N ILE A 4 7.72 12.10 -5.97
CA ILE A 4 8.48 11.06 -6.68
C ILE A 4 8.23 9.67 -6.07
N LYS A 5 7.92 9.59 -4.76
CA LYS A 5 7.70 8.31 -4.05
C LYS A 5 6.30 7.75 -4.28
N LEU A 6 5.27 8.62 -4.37
CA LEU A 6 3.89 8.18 -4.63
C LEU A 6 3.75 7.61 -6.05
N THR A 7 4.36 8.24 -7.05
CA THR A 7 4.31 7.75 -8.44
C THR A 7 4.97 6.38 -8.59
N SER A 8 6.11 6.15 -7.92
CA SER A 8 6.76 4.84 -7.92
C SER A 8 5.92 3.78 -7.20
N LEU A 9 5.26 4.14 -6.10
CA LEU A 9 4.32 3.27 -5.40
C LEU A 9 3.13 2.87 -6.29
N LEU A 10 2.50 3.84 -6.96
CA LEU A 10 1.38 3.60 -7.88
C LEU A 10 1.82 2.69 -9.04
N LYS A 11 2.98 2.93 -9.63
CA LYS A 11 3.57 2.05 -10.68
C LYS A 11 3.79 0.63 -10.18
N ASN A 12 4.29 0.47 -8.96
CA ASN A 12 4.47 -0.85 -8.35
C ASN A 12 3.12 -1.54 -8.10
N MET A 13 2.10 -0.82 -7.65
CA MET A 13 0.75 -1.36 -7.51
C MET A 13 0.18 -1.82 -8.86
N ILE A 14 0.35 -1.05 -9.92
CA ILE A 14 -0.04 -1.49 -11.28
C ILE A 14 0.73 -2.75 -11.66
N LYS A 15 2.06 -2.78 -11.47
CA LYS A 15 2.92 -3.92 -11.83
C LYS A 15 2.53 -5.20 -11.07
N ILE A 16 2.15 -5.09 -9.81
CA ILE A 16 1.73 -6.24 -8.99
C ILE A 16 0.34 -6.72 -9.41
N ASN A 17 -0.62 -5.80 -9.51
CA ASN A 17 -2.01 -6.17 -9.69
C ASN A 17 -2.39 -6.50 -11.13
N LYS A 18 -1.60 -6.10 -12.15
CA LYS A 18 -1.86 -6.44 -13.57
C LYS A 18 -1.91 -7.95 -13.85
N HIS A 19 -1.38 -8.78 -12.95
CA HIS A 19 -1.41 -10.23 -13.09
C HIS A 19 -2.70 -10.86 -12.56
N LEU A 20 -3.53 -10.10 -11.83
CA LEU A 20 -4.82 -10.56 -11.31
C LEU A 20 -5.86 -10.48 -12.43
N GLN A 21 -6.48 -11.62 -12.76
CA GLN A 21 -7.52 -11.69 -13.79
C GLN A 21 -8.68 -10.70 -13.50
N SER A 22 -9.12 -10.63 -12.24
CA SER A 22 -10.16 -9.69 -11.81
C SER A 22 -9.76 -8.23 -11.98
N PHE A 23 -8.46 -7.91 -11.84
CA PHE A 23 -7.97 -6.56 -12.11
C PHE A 23 -7.97 -6.27 -13.61
N GLN A 24 -7.58 -7.23 -14.44
CA GLN A 24 -7.56 -7.08 -15.90
C GLN A 24 -8.95 -6.80 -16.49
N SER A 25 -10.01 -7.38 -15.91
CA SER A 25 -11.40 -7.19 -16.36
C SER A 25 -12.02 -5.84 -16.01
N VAL A 26 -11.41 -5.06 -15.13
CA VAL A 26 -11.86 -3.69 -14.80
C VAL A 26 -11.48 -2.74 -15.93
N CYS A 27 -12.29 -1.72 -16.22
CA CYS A 27 -11.92 -0.69 -17.22
C CYS A 27 -10.76 0.19 -16.72
N GLU A 28 -10.04 0.84 -17.63
CA GLU A 28 -8.84 1.62 -17.27
C GLU A 28 -9.13 2.77 -16.29
N ASP A 29 -10.26 3.47 -16.45
CA ASP A 29 -10.63 4.56 -15.55
C ASP A 29 -10.87 4.07 -14.12
N ASP A 30 -11.61 2.96 -13.96
CA ASP A 30 -11.85 2.37 -12.66
C ASP A 30 -10.56 1.77 -12.08
N LYS A 31 -9.67 1.17 -12.88
CA LYS A 31 -8.34 0.71 -12.42
C LYS A 31 -7.54 1.86 -11.79
N LEU A 32 -7.53 3.03 -12.42
CA LEU A 32 -6.84 4.21 -11.90
C LEU A 32 -7.45 4.69 -10.58
N ILE A 33 -8.78 4.68 -10.47
CA ILE A 33 -9.49 5.02 -9.23
C ILE A 33 -9.13 4.04 -8.12
N LEU A 34 -9.24 2.73 -8.37
CA LEU A 34 -8.93 1.69 -7.38
C LEU A 34 -7.49 1.82 -6.87
N ILE A 35 -6.52 2.03 -7.77
CA ILE A 35 -5.11 2.17 -7.37
C ILE A 35 -4.88 3.48 -6.59
N ARG A 36 -5.40 4.61 -7.08
CA ARG A 36 -5.22 5.92 -6.44
C ARG A 36 -5.81 5.92 -5.04
N ASP A 37 -7.02 5.39 -4.89
CA ASP A 37 -7.78 5.50 -3.64
C ASP A 37 -7.41 4.42 -2.61
N SER A 38 -6.61 3.41 -2.99
CA SER A 38 -6.07 2.39 -2.06
C SER A 38 -4.57 2.52 -1.78
N CYS A 39 -3.86 3.47 -2.43
CA CYS A 39 -2.40 3.47 -2.40
C CYS A 39 -1.79 3.73 -1.03
N VAL A 40 -2.44 4.53 -0.18
CA VAL A 40 -1.95 4.86 1.15
C VAL A 40 -2.13 3.67 2.09
N GLU A 41 -3.26 2.99 2.05
CA GLU A 41 -3.52 1.79 2.83
C GLU A 41 -2.60 0.64 2.39
N PHE A 42 -2.35 0.51 1.09
CA PHE A 42 -1.34 -0.41 0.55
C PHE A 42 0.06 -0.12 1.11
N LEU A 43 0.45 1.17 1.19
CA LEU A 43 1.71 1.57 1.78
C LEU A 43 1.79 1.16 3.25
N TYR A 44 0.70 1.31 4.02
CA TYR A 44 0.66 0.92 5.42
C TYR A 44 0.81 -0.59 5.62
N LEU A 45 0.02 -1.39 4.91
CA LEU A 45 0.11 -2.85 5.00
C LEU A 45 1.48 -3.36 4.53
N ARG A 46 2.03 -2.77 3.46
CA ARG A 46 3.38 -3.10 3.00
C ARG A 46 4.43 -2.76 4.05
N SER A 47 4.28 -1.61 4.71
CA SER A 47 5.20 -1.13 5.75
C SER A 47 5.22 -2.09 6.94
N ALA A 48 4.08 -2.65 7.34
CA ALA A 48 4.02 -3.65 8.40
C ALA A 48 4.85 -4.91 8.13
N LEU A 49 4.99 -5.31 6.85
CA LEU A 49 5.79 -6.48 6.47
C LEU A 49 7.30 -6.25 6.45
N VAL A 50 7.77 -5.02 6.27
CA VAL A 50 9.22 -4.70 6.13
C VAL A 50 9.73 -3.72 7.17
N PHE A 51 8.93 -3.44 8.19
CA PHE A 51 9.37 -2.59 9.27
C PHE A 51 10.35 -3.34 10.16
N ASP A 52 11.53 -2.76 10.29
CA ASP A 52 12.54 -3.19 11.24
C ASP A 52 12.24 -2.54 12.60
N TYR A 53 11.67 -3.33 13.51
CA TYR A 53 11.30 -2.87 14.85
C TYR A 53 12.50 -2.60 15.75
N GLU A 54 13.67 -3.16 15.45
CA GLU A 54 14.90 -2.93 16.22
C GLU A 54 15.49 -1.57 15.86
N ASN A 55 15.55 -1.27 14.56
CA ASN A 55 16.15 -0.02 14.06
C ASN A 55 15.14 1.11 13.82
N GLY A 56 13.84 0.85 13.97
CA GLY A 56 12.78 1.83 13.74
C GLY A 56 12.67 2.30 12.28
N CYS A 57 13.04 1.44 11.33
CA CYS A 57 13.23 1.82 9.94
C CYS A 57 12.36 1.01 8.97
N LEU A 58 12.00 1.63 7.85
CA LEU A 58 11.33 1.01 6.71
C LEU A 58 12.33 0.84 5.57
N THR A 59 12.44 -0.38 5.06
CA THR A 59 13.19 -0.65 3.83
C THR A 59 12.29 -0.42 2.62
N ILE A 60 12.59 0.61 1.84
CA ILE A 60 11.82 0.99 0.65
C ILE A 60 12.64 0.63 -0.60
N PRO A 61 12.14 -0.25 -1.48
CA PRO A 61 12.79 -0.53 -2.75
C PRO A 61 12.69 0.70 -3.68
N ILE A 62 13.82 1.16 -4.19
CA ILE A 62 13.89 2.22 -5.21
C ILE A 62 13.92 1.59 -6.61
N THR A 63 14.72 0.54 -6.77
CA THR A 63 14.84 -0.24 -8.00
C THR A 63 14.80 -1.74 -7.67
N GLU A 64 14.96 -2.61 -8.67
CA GLU A 64 15.00 -4.07 -8.43
C GLU A 64 16.22 -4.49 -7.60
N ASN A 65 17.31 -3.71 -7.62
CA ASN A 65 18.56 -4.03 -6.91
C ASN A 65 18.92 -3.02 -5.80
N GLU A 66 18.17 -1.92 -5.66
CA GLU A 66 18.48 -0.87 -4.69
C GLU A 66 17.29 -0.61 -3.76
N SER A 67 17.60 -0.48 -2.48
CA SER A 67 16.64 -0.05 -1.46
C SER A 67 17.26 1.02 -0.57
N ILE A 68 16.41 1.83 0.05
CA ILE A 68 16.81 2.77 1.09
C ILE A 68 16.15 2.41 2.40
N SER A 69 16.89 2.61 3.48
CA SER A 69 16.35 2.55 4.84
C SER A 69 15.89 3.94 5.25
N VAL A 70 14.62 4.07 5.65
CA VAL A 70 13.99 5.32 6.05
C VAL A 70 13.48 5.18 7.48
N HIS A 71 14.04 5.97 8.41
CA HIS A 71 13.55 5.99 9.78
C HIS A 71 12.10 6.49 9.83
N LEU A 72 11.25 5.84 10.64
CA LEU A 72 9.81 6.13 10.70
C LEU A 72 9.52 7.61 10.98
N ASP A 73 10.35 8.26 11.78
CA ASP A 73 10.17 9.68 12.12
C ASP A 73 10.33 10.63 10.93
N VAL A 74 10.97 10.20 9.83
CA VAL A 74 11.00 10.99 8.58
C VAL A 74 9.60 11.14 8.00
N ILE A 75 8.69 10.20 8.26
CA ILE A 75 7.29 10.26 7.80
C ILE A 75 6.50 11.36 8.53
N LYS A 76 6.96 11.85 9.68
CA LYS A 76 6.36 13.03 10.35
C LYS A 76 6.37 14.27 9.46
N LEU A 77 7.27 14.33 8.48
CA LEU A 77 7.39 15.43 7.52
C LEU A 77 6.37 15.33 6.37
N ALA A 78 5.56 14.27 6.32
CA ALA A 78 4.53 14.10 5.30
C ALA A 78 3.30 14.98 5.57
N PRO A 79 2.73 15.61 4.53
CA PRO A 79 1.46 16.30 4.65
C PRO A 79 0.34 15.30 5.00
N HIS A 80 -0.73 15.78 5.62
CA HIS A 80 -1.95 15.01 5.93
C HIS A 80 -1.80 13.85 6.96
N ASN A 81 -0.92 14.00 7.96
CA ASN A 81 -0.79 13.07 9.11
C ASN A 81 -0.79 11.57 8.75
N VAL A 82 0.18 11.16 7.94
CA VAL A 82 0.41 9.76 7.57
C VAL A 82 1.12 8.98 8.70
N TYR A 83 1.90 9.69 9.53
CA TYR A 83 2.73 9.10 10.58
C TYR A 83 1.92 8.41 11.68
N THR A 84 0.93 9.08 12.27
CA THR A 84 0.20 8.53 13.42
C THR A 84 -0.57 7.25 13.08
N PRO A 85 -1.36 7.19 11.98
CA PRO A 85 -2.03 5.96 11.58
C PRO A 85 -1.05 4.82 11.32
N LEU A 86 0.06 5.09 10.62
CA LEU A 86 1.09 4.10 10.34
C LEU A 86 1.74 3.57 11.62
N LYS A 87 2.12 4.45 12.56
CA LYS A 87 2.73 4.04 13.83
C LYS A 87 1.80 3.17 14.66
N ASN A 88 0.52 3.54 14.73
CA ASN A 88 -0.49 2.74 15.44
C ASN A 88 -0.63 1.36 14.81
N LEU A 89 -0.69 1.30 13.47
CA LEU A 89 -0.74 0.04 12.75
C LEU A 89 0.49 -0.83 13.04
N LEU A 90 1.71 -0.28 12.93
CA LEU A 90 2.94 -1.02 13.24
C LEU A 90 2.94 -1.57 14.68
N ASN A 91 2.47 -0.79 15.66
CA ASN A 91 2.39 -1.26 17.03
C ASN A 91 1.40 -2.42 17.21
N THR A 92 0.25 -2.37 16.54
CA THR A 92 -0.73 -3.46 16.53
C THR A 92 -0.18 -4.72 15.87
N PHE A 93 0.57 -4.57 14.77
CA PHE A 93 1.16 -5.68 14.05
C PHE A 93 2.35 -6.31 14.79
N LYS A 94 3.13 -5.52 15.55
CA LYS A 94 4.25 -6.02 16.36
C LYS A 94 3.83 -7.11 17.35
N SER A 95 2.63 -6.98 17.91
CA SER A 95 2.13 -7.88 18.95
C SER A 95 1.60 -9.22 18.44
N ASP A 96 1.37 -9.36 17.13
CA ASP A 96 0.75 -10.55 16.54
C ASP A 96 1.73 -11.30 15.64
N SER A 97 2.17 -12.47 16.11
CA SER A 97 2.96 -13.41 15.31
C SER A 97 2.17 -14.06 14.15
N TYR A 98 0.87 -13.76 14.03
CA TYR A 98 -0.05 -14.35 13.05
C TYR A 98 -0.12 -13.61 11.71
N PHE A 99 0.55 -12.47 11.55
CA PHE A 99 0.53 -11.73 10.29
C PHE A 99 1.50 -12.32 9.27
N ASP A 100 1.07 -13.43 8.68
CA ASP A 100 1.69 -14.01 7.49
C ASP A 100 1.57 -13.03 6.32
N THR A 101 2.57 -13.05 5.43
CA THR A 101 2.55 -12.36 4.13
C THR A 101 1.25 -12.66 3.38
N ILE A 102 0.74 -13.89 3.46
CA ILE A 102 -0.53 -14.28 2.82
C ILE A 102 -1.70 -13.43 3.33
N VAL A 103 -1.81 -13.22 4.65
CA VAL A 103 -2.90 -12.45 5.26
C VAL A 103 -2.84 -10.99 4.80
N ILE A 104 -1.64 -10.41 4.75
CA ILE A 104 -1.44 -9.05 4.27
C ILE A 104 -1.81 -8.91 2.80
N GLU A 105 -1.41 -9.84 1.94
CA GLU A 105 -1.76 -9.79 0.52
C GLU A 105 -3.27 -9.94 0.30
N LEU A 106 -3.96 -10.76 1.10
CA LEU A 106 -5.42 -10.84 1.09
C LEU A 106 -6.07 -9.52 1.53
N MET A 107 -5.59 -8.90 2.61
CA MET A 107 -6.08 -7.58 3.05
C MET A 107 -5.87 -6.51 1.96
N ARG A 108 -4.72 -6.54 1.28
CA ARG A 108 -4.44 -5.65 0.14
C ARG A 108 -5.44 -5.89 -1.01
N ALA A 109 -5.73 -7.14 -1.36
CA ALA A 109 -6.73 -7.44 -2.37
C ALA A 109 -8.12 -6.90 -1.99
N ILE A 110 -8.55 -7.08 -0.73
CA ILE A 110 -9.84 -6.55 -0.23
C ILE A 110 -9.90 -5.03 -0.32
N LEU A 111 -8.81 -4.32 0.04
CA LEU A 111 -8.75 -2.86 -0.07
C LEU A 111 -8.77 -2.37 -1.53
N LEU A 112 -8.09 -3.10 -2.42
CA LEU A 112 -8.05 -2.77 -3.84
C LEU A 112 -9.41 -2.96 -4.49
N PHE A 113 -10.08 -4.09 -4.22
CA PHE A 113 -11.40 -4.42 -4.76
C PHE A 113 -12.52 -3.96 -3.83
N ASN A 114 -12.43 -2.73 -3.34
CA ASN A 114 -13.49 -2.12 -2.55
C ASN A 114 -14.49 -1.38 -3.47
N PRO A 115 -15.72 -1.89 -3.65
CA PRO A 115 -16.70 -1.26 -4.53
C PRO A 115 -17.22 0.08 -4.01
N ASN A 116 -16.83 0.49 -2.80
CA ASN A 116 -17.22 1.76 -2.19
C ASN A 116 -16.29 2.92 -2.55
N HIS A 117 -15.21 2.70 -3.31
CA HIS A 117 -14.37 3.80 -3.77
C HIS A 117 -15.20 4.86 -4.51
N PRO A 118 -14.95 6.16 -4.26
CA PRO A 118 -15.72 7.23 -4.89
C PRO A 118 -15.49 7.24 -6.40
N ASN A 119 -16.51 7.63 -7.17
CA ASN A 119 -16.43 7.82 -8.63
C ASN A 119 -16.20 6.55 -9.48
N LEU A 120 -16.28 5.34 -8.91
CA LEU A 120 -16.31 4.11 -9.71
C LEU A 120 -17.55 4.06 -10.60
N SER A 121 -17.33 3.76 -11.88
CA SER A 121 -18.38 3.60 -12.89
C SER A 121 -18.99 2.20 -12.85
N HIS A 122 -18.18 1.15 -12.68
CA HIS A 122 -18.60 -0.25 -12.75
C HIS A 122 -18.43 -0.98 -11.41
N ARG A 123 -19.13 -0.51 -10.37
CA ARG A 123 -19.03 -1.07 -9.00
C ARG A 123 -19.33 -2.58 -8.95
N ASP A 124 -20.20 -3.08 -9.82
CA ASP A 124 -20.58 -4.50 -9.82
C ASP A 124 -19.47 -5.43 -10.32
N VAL A 125 -18.52 -4.93 -11.13
CA VAL A 125 -17.34 -5.70 -11.57
C VAL A 125 -16.28 -5.79 -10.46
N VAL A 126 -16.36 -4.90 -9.46
CA VAL A 126 -15.43 -4.83 -8.32
C VAL A 126 -15.91 -5.67 -7.13
N LYS A 127 -17.20 -6.02 -7.08
CA LYS A 127 -17.80 -6.83 -6.00
C LYS A 127 -17.36 -8.29 -6.00
#